data_AF-A0A352CGP4-F1
#
_entry.id   AF-A0A352CGP4-F1
#
_cell.length_a   1.000
_cell.length_b   1.000
_cell.length_c   1.000
_cell.angle_alpha   90.00
_cell.angle_beta   90.00
_cell.angle_gamma   90.00
#
_symmetry.space_group_name_H-M   'P 1'
#
loop_
_entity.id
_entity.type
_entity.pdbx_description
1 polymer ?
#
loop_
_entity_poly.entity_id
_entity_poly.type
_entity_poly.pdbx_seq_one_letter_code
_entity_poly.pdbx_strand_id
1 'polypeptide(L)'
;MSNLRLFFVCRPLLALTALAFLAGCQSPAPNDRAAKGTEQVNDSRLPAEKPDLDGGTPPSALQAAYARALQMAEQGDPATLPLCDSLLQHQGPQGGAEPYYYKGIYFASKKDNKKALGWFDKTIQTDYSFYEAYIEKAALLIDAKEFEAAHKELELLRTLSPGYAPVHYWLGKWADRQGKKEKALEHFRLALSLDTSLTEAKQAIQRLEK
;
A
#
# COMPACT_ATOMS: atom_id res chain seq x y z
N MET A 1 19.63 -4.04 26.14
CA MET A 1 18.36 -4.73 25.83
C MET A 1 17.40 -3.69 25.27
N SER A 2 17.44 -3.50 23.96
CA SER A 2 16.80 -2.35 23.29
C SER A 2 15.59 -2.85 22.49
N ASN A 3 14.40 -2.41 22.93
CA ASN A 3 13.13 -2.65 22.26
C ASN A 3 13.03 -1.78 21.01
N LEU A 4 13.05 -2.40 19.84
CA LEU A 4 12.86 -1.74 18.54
C LEU A 4 11.35 -1.66 18.26
N ARG A 5 10.77 -0.46 18.41
CA ARG A 5 9.38 -0.16 18.02
C ARG A 5 9.34 0.07 16.51
N LEU A 6 8.54 -0.73 15.79
CA LEU A 6 8.09 -0.40 14.44
C LEU A 6 7.16 0.82 14.53
N PHE A 7 7.43 1.85 13.74
CA PHE A 7 6.49 2.95 13.51
C PHE A 7 6.23 3.10 12.02
N PHE A 8 4.94 3.18 11.73
CA PHE A 8 4.28 3.37 10.45
C PHE A 8 4.71 4.66 9.73
N VAL A 9 4.81 4.51 8.41
CA VAL A 9 4.85 5.49 7.32
C VAL A 9 4.46 6.94 7.70
N CYS A 10 5.42 7.86 7.58
CA CYS A 10 5.22 9.30 7.73
C CYS A 10 5.10 9.96 6.35
N ARG A 11 3.94 10.60 6.11
CA ARG A 11 3.47 11.27 4.87
C ARG A 11 4.27 12.57 4.61
N PRO A 12 4.70 12.91 3.38
CA PRO A 12 5.38 14.18 3.11
C PRO A 12 4.40 15.33 2.81
N LEU A 13 4.72 16.50 3.34
CA LEU A 13 4.03 17.78 3.18
C LEU A 13 4.49 18.46 1.87
N LEU A 14 3.58 18.64 0.91
CA LEU A 14 3.82 19.40 -0.33
C LEU A 14 3.71 20.91 -0.07
N ALA A 15 4.76 21.66 -0.39
CA ALA A 15 4.73 23.12 -0.46
C ALA A 15 4.54 23.57 -1.92
N LEU A 16 3.46 24.32 -2.17
CA LEU A 16 3.06 24.88 -3.46
C LEU A 16 4.08 25.88 -4.01
N THR A 17 4.33 25.80 -5.32
CA THR A 17 4.91 26.86 -6.16
C THR A 17 3.80 27.78 -6.68
N ALA A 18 3.85 29.07 -6.37
CA ALA A 18 2.98 30.10 -6.95
C ALA A 18 3.76 30.90 -8.00
N LEU A 19 3.26 30.93 -9.23
CA LEU A 19 3.75 31.75 -10.34
C LEU A 19 2.60 32.64 -10.81
N ALA A 20 2.84 33.96 -10.76
CA ALA A 20 1.93 35.01 -11.20
C ALA A 20 2.19 35.38 -12.67
N PHE A 21 1.14 35.60 -13.47
CA PHE A 21 1.15 36.66 -14.49
C PHE A 21 -0.26 37.03 -14.98
N LEU A 22 -0.41 38.30 -15.36
CA LEU A 22 -1.61 39.12 -15.53
C LEU A 22 -2.20 39.12 -16.96
N ALA A 23 -3.44 39.62 -17.02
CA ALA A 23 -4.16 40.22 -18.17
C ALA A 23 -4.67 39.24 -19.24
N GLY A 24 -5.82 39.41 -19.89
CA GLY A 24 -6.82 40.48 -19.94
C GLY A 24 -7.65 40.27 -21.23
N CYS A 25 -8.87 40.83 -21.25
CA CYS A 25 -9.72 41.12 -22.42
C CYS A 25 -10.70 40.05 -22.99
N GLN A 26 -11.98 40.39 -22.78
CA GLN A 26 -13.06 40.58 -23.79
C GLN A 26 -13.70 39.37 -24.52
N SER A 27 -14.96 39.14 -24.14
CA SER A 27 -16.10 38.59 -24.93
C SER A 27 -16.50 39.55 -26.09
N PRO A 28 -17.25 39.17 -27.16
CA PRO A 28 -18.50 38.37 -27.12
C PRO A 28 -18.81 37.39 -28.29
N ALA A 29 -19.90 36.61 -28.12
CA ALA A 29 -20.59 35.73 -29.08
C ALA A 29 -21.31 36.53 -30.21
N PRO A 30 -22.07 35.98 -31.21
CA PRO A 30 -22.66 34.62 -31.30
C PRO A 30 -22.82 33.95 -32.70
N ASN A 31 -23.30 32.70 -32.66
CA ASN A 31 -24.34 32.08 -33.49
C ASN A 31 -24.02 31.06 -34.61
N ASP A 32 -24.92 30.06 -34.63
CA ASP A 32 -25.43 29.19 -35.70
C ASP A 32 -24.72 27.88 -36.12
N ARG A 33 -25.47 26.80 -35.80
CA ARG A 33 -25.84 25.63 -36.63
C ARG A 33 -24.85 24.47 -36.81
N ALA A 34 -25.26 23.38 -36.14
CA ALA A 34 -25.52 22.07 -36.71
C ALA A 34 -24.35 21.33 -37.39
N ALA A 35 -23.69 20.46 -36.62
CA ALA A 35 -23.13 19.23 -37.13
C ALA A 35 -23.44 18.09 -36.14
N LYS A 36 -24.24 17.14 -36.62
CA LYS A 36 -24.49 15.84 -35.98
C LYS A 36 -23.23 14.99 -36.09
N GLY A 37 -22.93 14.24 -35.03
CA GLY A 37 -22.33 12.91 -35.13
C GLY A 37 -20.86 12.80 -34.76
N THR A 38 -20.53 12.89 -33.48
CA THR A 38 -19.42 12.15 -32.86
C THR A 38 -19.68 12.02 -31.35
N GLU A 39 -20.28 10.92 -30.92
CA GLU A 39 -20.21 10.47 -29.51
C GLU A 39 -19.54 9.10 -29.56
N GLN A 40 -18.21 9.12 -29.55
CA GLN A 40 -17.39 8.86 -28.37
C GLN A 40 -17.48 7.38 -27.93
N VAL A 41 -16.54 6.61 -28.47
CA VAL A 41 -15.91 5.51 -27.74
C VAL A 41 -15.25 6.15 -26.52
N ASN A 42 -15.94 6.19 -25.37
CA ASN A 42 -15.32 6.62 -24.14
C ASN A 42 -14.66 5.41 -23.45
N ASP A 43 -13.39 5.27 -23.79
CA ASP A 43 -12.39 4.50 -23.07
C ASP A 43 -12.09 5.25 -21.76
N SER A 44 -12.67 4.79 -20.64
CA SER A 44 -12.24 5.18 -19.27
C SER A 44 -13.08 4.46 -18.22
N ARG A 45 -12.88 3.15 -18.06
CA ARG A 45 -13.09 2.53 -16.75
C ARG A 45 -11.93 2.92 -15.85
N LEU A 46 -12.05 4.10 -15.24
CA LEU A 46 -11.27 4.46 -14.06
C LEU A 46 -11.49 3.36 -13.00
N PRO A 47 -10.42 2.74 -12.44
CA PRO A 47 -10.58 1.90 -11.27
C PRO A 47 -11.07 2.76 -10.10
N ALA A 48 -11.95 2.19 -9.29
CA ALA A 48 -12.56 2.81 -8.11
C ALA A 48 -11.53 3.67 -7.35
N GLU A 49 -11.82 4.97 -7.28
CA GLU A 49 -11.05 5.91 -6.48
C GLU A 49 -10.99 5.40 -5.04
N LYS A 50 -9.76 5.21 -4.54
CA LYS A 50 -9.51 5.05 -3.11
C LYS A 50 -10.03 6.33 -2.44
N PRO A 51 -10.76 6.25 -1.32
CA PRO A 51 -11.22 7.45 -0.65
C PRO A 51 -9.99 8.24 -0.20
N ASP A 52 -9.79 9.39 -0.85
CA ASP A 52 -8.77 10.36 -0.49
C ASP A 52 -8.97 10.75 0.97
N LEU A 53 -7.93 10.49 1.78
CA LEU A 53 -7.81 11.02 3.14
C LEU A 53 -7.50 12.53 3.02
N ASP A 54 -8.52 13.30 2.64
CA ASP A 54 -8.51 14.77 2.70
C ASP A 54 -8.94 15.23 4.10
N GLY A 55 -8.16 16.15 4.65
CA GLY A 55 -8.28 16.62 6.02
C GLY A 55 -9.44 17.60 6.16
N GLY A 56 -10.56 17.15 6.72
CA GLY A 56 -11.62 18.09 7.13
C GLY A 56 -12.93 17.49 7.60
N THR A 57 -13.25 16.24 7.25
CA THR A 57 -14.47 15.56 7.74
C THR A 57 -14.09 14.52 8.80
N PRO A 58 -14.80 14.47 9.95
CA PRO A 58 -14.57 13.41 10.92
C PRO A 58 -14.79 12.06 10.23
N PRO A 59 -13.89 11.07 10.43
CA PRO A 59 -14.03 9.78 9.78
C PRO A 59 -15.41 9.22 10.09
N SER A 60 -16.10 8.71 9.08
CA SER A 60 -17.38 8.04 9.28
C SER A 60 -17.23 6.98 10.37
N ALA A 61 -18.31 6.65 11.10
CA ALA A 61 -18.25 5.65 12.17
C ALA A 61 -17.62 4.33 11.69
N LEU A 62 -17.83 3.97 10.42
CA LEU A 62 -17.21 2.82 9.78
C LEU A 62 -15.71 2.99 9.56
N GLN A 63 -15.26 4.11 9.01
CA GLN A 63 -13.84 4.41 8.79
C GLN A 63 -13.07 4.45 10.12
N ALA A 64 -13.68 5.02 11.17
CA ALA A 64 -13.12 4.99 12.51
C ALA A 64 -13.01 3.55 13.06
N ALA A 65 -13.96 2.68 12.75
CA ALA A 65 -13.91 1.26 13.13
C ALA A 65 -12.79 0.51 12.40
N TYR A 66 -12.56 0.76 11.11
CA TYR A 66 -11.42 0.21 10.36
C TYR A 66 -10.07 0.67 10.94
N ALA A 67 -9.92 1.98 11.17
CA ALA A 67 -8.70 2.53 11.76
C ALA A 67 -8.42 1.93 13.16
N ARG A 68 -9.46 1.80 13.99
CA ARG A 68 -9.37 1.16 15.30
C ARG A 68 -9.00 -0.32 15.18
N ALA A 69 -9.58 -1.06 14.24
CA ALA A 69 -9.29 -2.48 14.05
C ALA A 69 -7.82 -2.70 13.67
N LEU A 70 -7.27 -1.89 12.77
CA LEU A 70 -5.85 -1.95 12.41
C LEU A 70 -4.95 -1.66 13.63
N GLN A 71 -5.22 -0.58 14.35
CA GLN A 71 -4.45 -0.21 15.54
C GLN A 71 -4.46 -1.33 16.60
N MET A 72 -5.62 -1.92 16.84
CA MET A 72 -5.76 -3.04 17.77
C MET A 72 -5.01 -4.29 17.27
N ALA A 73 -5.03 -4.56 15.96
CA ALA A 73 -4.30 -5.67 15.34
C ALA A 73 -2.78 -5.56 15.56
N GLU A 74 -2.22 -4.38 15.33
CA GLU A 74 -0.80 -4.09 15.53
C GLU A 74 -0.37 -4.27 16.99
N GLN A 75 -1.24 -3.88 17.93
CA GLN A 75 -1.03 -4.09 19.36
C GLN A 75 -1.20 -5.56 19.78
N GLY A 76 -1.78 -6.38 18.91
CA GLY A 76 -2.16 -7.75 19.23
C GLY A 76 -3.29 -7.80 20.26
N ASP A 77 -4.20 -6.84 20.26
CA ASP A 77 -5.40 -6.88 21.09
C ASP A 77 -6.38 -7.93 20.53
N PRO A 78 -6.79 -8.96 21.29
CA PRO A 78 -7.73 -9.97 20.83
C PRO A 78 -9.09 -9.41 20.42
N ALA A 79 -9.47 -8.21 20.90
CA ALA A 79 -10.72 -7.57 20.52
C ALA A 79 -10.75 -7.12 19.04
N THR A 80 -9.62 -7.16 18.33
CA THR A 80 -9.58 -7.01 16.86
C THR A 80 -10.42 -8.07 16.16
N LEU A 81 -10.38 -9.33 16.62
CA LEU A 81 -11.05 -10.44 15.92
C LEU A 81 -12.58 -10.26 15.84
N PRO A 82 -13.31 -10.06 16.96
CA PRO A 82 -14.75 -9.84 16.90
C PRO A 82 -15.11 -8.52 16.19
N LEU A 83 -14.25 -7.50 16.26
CA LEU A 83 -14.46 -6.26 15.52
C LEU A 83 -14.36 -6.50 14.00
N CYS A 84 -13.34 -7.24 13.54
CA CYS A 84 -13.21 -7.64 12.14
C CYS A 84 -14.38 -8.55 11.70
N ASP A 85 -14.86 -9.45 12.56
CA ASP A 85 -16.06 -10.26 12.26
C ASP A 85 -17.30 -9.39 12.07
N SER A 86 -17.48 -8.37 12.91
CA SER A 86 -18.55 -7.38 12.75
C SER A 86 -18.40 -6.58 11.46
N LEU A 87 -17.18 -6.14 11.11
CA LEU A 87 -16.92 -5.39 9.87
C LEU A 87 -17.24 -6.23 8.62
N LEU A 88 -16.93 -7.54 8.64
CA LEU A 88 -17.24 -8.46 7.53
C LEU A 88 -18.74 -8.68 7.33
N GLN A 89 -19.56 -8.54 8.38
CA GLN A 89 -21.02 -8.65 8.28
C GLN A 89 -21.65 -7.43 7.59
N HIS A 90 -20.99 -6.27 7.66
CA HIS A 90 -21.42 -5.09 6.94
C HIS A 90 -20.99 -5.18 5.47
N GLN A 91 -21.85 -5.76 4.63
CA GLN A 91 -21.68 -5.76 3.18
C GLN A 91 -21.98 -4.36 2.60
N GLY A 92 -21.04 -3.44 2.78
CA GLY A 92 -20.99 -2.20 2.03
C GLY A 92 -20.01 -2.31 0.85
N PRO A 93 -19.97 -1.30 -0.04
CA PRO A 93 -18.86 -1.16 -1.01
C PRO A 93 -17.49 -1.04 -0.34
N GLN A 94 -17.46 -0.78 0.98
CA GLN A 94 -16.28 -0.74 1.85
C GLN A 94 -16.06 -2.05 2.65
N GLY A 95 -16.89 -3.08 2.45
CA GLY A 95 -16.73 -4.41 3.07
C GLY A 95 -15.67 -5.20 2.30
N GLY A 96 -14.41 -4.74 2.38
CA GLY A 96 -13.31 -5.23 1.56
C GLY A 96 -12.44 -6.27 2.24
N ALA A 97 -11.29 -6.57 1.63
CA ALA A 97 -10.31 -7.54 2.11
C ALA A 97 -9.58 -7.11 3.39
N GLU A 98 -9.74 -5.85 3.83
CA GLU A 98 -9.10 -5.21 4.99
C GLU A 98 -9.32 -5.97 6.31
N PRO A 99 -10.53 -6.43 6.69
CA PRO A 99 -10.70 -7.16 7.94
C PRO A 99 -9.94 -8.49 7.94
N TYR A 100 -9.77 -9.15 6.79
CA TYR A 100 -8.89 -10.31 6.69
C TYR A 100 -7.43 -9.92 6.85
N TYR A 101 -7.03 -8.79 6.29
CA TYR A 101 -5.67 -8.26 6.44
C TYR A 101 -5.35 -7.95 7.90
N TYR A 102 -6.27 -7.28 8.62
CA TYR A 102 -6.10 -6.96 10.04
C TYR A 102 -6.02 -8.21 10.93
N LYS A 103 -6.79 -9.26 10.60
CA LYS A 103 -6.61 -10.57 11.26
C LYS A 103 -5.20 -11.12 11.01
N GLY A 104 -4.69 -11.02 9.78
CA GLY A 104 -3.31 -11.38 9.44
C GLY A 104 -2.28 -10.63 10.30
N ILE A 105 -2.40 -9.31 10.38
CA ILE A 105 -1.54 -8.44 11.22
C ILE A 105 -1.62 -8.83 12.69
N TYR A 106 -2.82 -9.11 13.22
CA TYR A 106 -3.01 -9.57 14.59
C TYR A 106 -2.25 -10.88 14.87
N PHE A 107 -2.34 -11.87 13.98
CA PHE A 107 -1.60 -13.12 14.17
C PHE A 107 -0.10 -12.94 13.98
N ALA A 108 0.33 -12.06 13.06
CA ALA A 108 1.73 -11.70 12.88
C ALA A 108 2.32 -11.03 14.13
N SER A 109 1.58 -10.12 14.77
CA SER A 109 2.01 -9.46 16.02
C SER A 109 2.11 -10.46 17.20
N LYS A 110 1.30 -11.52 17.18
CA LYS A 110 1.42 -12.67 18.10
C LYS A 110 2.49 -13.68 17.72
N LYS A 111 3.22 -13.48 16.62
CA LYS A 111 4.20 -14.42 16.05
C LYS A 111 3.60 -15.78 15.65
N ASP A 112 2.29 -15.86 15.47
CA ASP A 112 1.61 -17.03 14.88
C ASP A 112 1.64 -16.90 13.36
N ASN A 113 2.84 -17.06 12.80
CA ASN A 113 3.12 -16.82 11.38
C ASN A 113 2.26 -17.73 10.49
N LYS A 114 1.97 -18.95 10.92
CA LYS A 114 1.16 -19.91 10.15
C LYS A 114 -0.27 -19.38 9.96
N LYS A 115 -0.91 -18.87 11.01
CA LYS A 115 -2.24 -18.25 10.89
C LYS A 115 -2.17 -16.94 10.12
N ALA A 116 -1.15 -16.13 10.35
CA ALA A 116 -0.97 -14.86 9.64
C ALA A 116 -0.92 -15.07 8.11
N LEU A 117 -0.10 -16.02 7.63
CA LEU A 117 -0.02 -16.39 6.22
C LEU A 117 -1.38 -16.79 5.64
N GLY A 118 -2.15 -17.63 6.36
CA GLY A 118 -3.47 -18.05 5.89
C GLY A 118 -4.48 -16.89 5.79
N TRP A 119 -4.38 -15.88 6.65
CA TRP A 119 -5.23 -14.69 6.55
C TRP A 119 -4.78 -13.75 5.43
N PHE A 120 -3.47 -13.58 5.21
CA PHE A 120 -2.97 -12.82 4.06
C PHE A 120 -3.34 -13.48 2.73
N ASP A 121 -3.29 -14.81 2.66
CA ASP A 121 -3.79 -15.55 1.48
C ASP A 121 -5.28 -15.27 1.26
N LYS A 122 -6.08 -15.22 2.32
CA LYS A 122 -7.51 -14.90 2.22
C LYS A 122 -7.75 -13.44 1.78
N THR A 123 -6.92 -12.50 2.24
CA THR A 123 -6.93 -11.11 1.77
C THR A 123 -6.69 -11.07 0.27
N ILE A 124 -5.60 -11.70 -0.21
CA ILE A 124 -5.21 -11.73 -1.62
C ILE A 124 -6.29 -12.41 -2.49
N GLN A 125 -6.93 -13.47 -1.99
CA GLN A 125 -8.03 -14.15 -2.70
C GLN A 125 -9.28 -13.27 -2.82
N THR A 126 -9.50 -12.39 -1.84
CA THR A 126 -10.65 -11.47 -1.83
C THR A 126 -10.36 -10.25 -2.70
N ASP A 127 -9.16 -9.70 -2.60
CA ASP A 127 -8.68 -8.57 -3.38
C ASP A 127 -7.21 -8.80 -3.80
N TYR A 128 -7.03 -9.13 -5.08
CA TYR A 128 -5.71 -9.36 -5.66
C TYR A 128 -4.88 -8.07 -5.80
N SER A 129 -5.51 -6.89 -5.67
CA SER A 129 -4.86 -5.57 -5.71
C SER A 129 -4.43 -5.06 -4.34
N PHE A 130 -4.64 -5.86 -3.29
CA PHE A 130 -4.21 -5.55 -1.93
C PHE A 130 -2.70 -5.80 -1.75
N TYR A 131 -1.88 -4.90 -2.29
CA TYR A 131 -0.43 -5.03 -2.40
C TYR A 131 0.27 -5.22 -1.05
N GLU A 132 -0.23 -4.58 0.00
CA GLU A 132 0.27 -4.67 1.37
C GLU A 132 0.24 -6.12 1.88
N ALA A 133 -0.75 -6.94 1.50
CA ALA A 133 -0.84 -8.33 1.93
C ALA A 133 0.26 -9.21 1.33
N TYR A 134 0.63 -8.98 0.06
CA TYR A 134 1.76 -9.67 -0.56
C TYR A 134 3.08 -9.31 0.12
N ILE A 135 3.25 -8.04 0.48
CA ILE A 135 4.42 -7.56 1.19
C ILE A 135 4.54 -8.21 2.58
N GLU A 136 3.48 -8.17 3.39
CA GLU A 136 3.49 -8.76 4.73
C GLU A 136 3.71 -10.28 4.68
N LYS A 137 3.08 -10.95 3.71
CA LYS A 137 3.32 -12.38 3.45
C LYS A 137 4.78 -12.65 3.09
N ALA A 138 5.36 -11.88 2.15
CA ALA A 138 6.74 -12.02 1.76
C ALA A 138 7.71 -11.72 2.92
N ALA A 139 7.42 -10.73 3.75
CA ALA A 139 8.21 -10.40 4.94
C ALA A 139 8.28 -11.58 5.91
N LEU A 140 7.14 -12.19 6.22
CA LEU A 140 7.07 -13.39 7.08
C LEU A 140 7.85 -14.57 6.47
N LEU A 141 7.75 -14.78 5.15
CA LEU A 141 8.49 -15.85 4.45
C LEU A 141 10.01 -15.60 4.46
N ILE A 142 10.46 -14.36 4.28
CA ILE A 142 11.88 -13.98 4.38
C ILE A 142 12.41 -14.25 5.80
N ASP A 143 11.64 -13.91 6.83
CA ASP A 143 12.03 -14.18 8.21
C ASP A 143 12.03 -15.67 8.55
N ALA A 144 11.14 -16.45 7.92
CA ALA A 144 11.15 -17.90 7.97
C ALA A 144 12.27 -18.56 7.12
N LYS A 145 13.05 -17.76 6.36
CA LYS A 145 14.07 -18.21 5.38
C LYS A 145 13.50 -19.03 4.21
N GLU A 146 12.21 -18.91 3.94
CA GLU A 146 11.55 -19.49 2.76
C GLU A 146 11.72 -18.55 1.55
N PHE A 147 12.97 -18.42 1.08
CA PHE A 147 13.34 -17.40 0.11
C PHE A 147 12.69 -17.60 -1.26
N GLU A 148 12.49 -18.83 -1.70
CA GLU A 148 11.84 -19.15 -2.99
C GLU A 148 10.37 -18.72 -2.97
N ALA A 149 9.66 -19.04 -1.88
CA ALA A 149 8.27 -18.65 -1.70
C ALA A 149 8.14 -17.12 -1.62
N ALA A 150 8.99 -16.45 -0.81
CA ALA A 150 8.99 -15.00 -0.69
C ALA A 150 9.23 -14.31 -2.05
N HIS A 151 10.20 -14.80 -2.83
CA HIS A 151 10.49 -14.26 -4.15
C HIS A 151 9.29 -14.37 -5.08
N LYS A 152 8.59 -15.50 -5.07
CA LYS A 152 7.40 -15.72 -5.91
C LYS A 152 6.30 -14.70 -5.61
N GLU A 153 6.03 -14.43 -4.33
CA GLU A 153 5.02 -13.44 -3.93
C GLU A 153 5.42 -12.01 -4.35
N LEU A 154 6.70 -11.64 -4.17
CA LEU A 154 7.21 -10.33 -4.59
C LEU A 154 7.22 -10.15 -6.11
N GLU A 155 7.55 -11.20 -6.86
CA GLU A 155 7.52 -11.19 -8.33
C GLU A 155 6.10 -11.09 -8.88
N LEU A 156 5.14 -11.74 -8.23
CA LEU A 156 3.73 -11.57 -8.55
C LEU A 156 3.30 -10.11 -8.34
N LEU A 157 3.62 -9.53 -7.19
CA LEU A 157 3.33 -8.12 -6.91
C LEU A 157 4.03 -7.18 -7.90
N ARG A 158 5.29 -7.45 -8.26
CA ARG A 158 6.04 -6.68 -9.27
C ARG A 158 5.37 -6.73 -10.63
N THR A 159 4.77 -7.86 -10.99
CA THR A 159 4.02 -8.02 -12.24
C THR A 159 2.70 -7.25 -12.21
N LEU A 160 2.01 -7.24 -11.07
CA LEU A 160 0.76 -6.51 -10.88
C LEU A 160 0.98 -4.98 -10.86
N SER A 161 2.06 -4.52 -10.23
CA SER A 161 2.40 -3.10 -10.15
C SER A 161 3.91 -2.85 -10.22
N PRO A 162 4.48 -2.74 -11.44
CA PRO A 162 5.92 -2.53 -11.63
C PRO A 162 6.45 -1.23 -11.01
N GLY A 163 5.59 -0.21 -10.91
CA GLY A 163 5.90 1.10 -10.34
C GLY A 163 5.70 1.22 -8.84
N TYR A 164 5.24 0.17 -8.15
CA TYR A 164 5.05 0.19 -6.70
C TYR A 164 6.40 0.09 -5.98
N ALA A 165 6.99 1.23 -5.64
CA ALA A 165 8.33 1.32 -5.04
C ALA A 165 8.59 0.32 -3.87
N PRO A 166 7.64 0.04 -2.96
CA PRO A 166 7.86 -0.92 -1.88
C PRO A 166 8.20 -2.33 -2.36
N VAL A 167 7.74 -2.79 -3.53
CA VAL A 167 8.08 -4.14 -4.03
C VAL A 167 9.59 -4.29 -4.26
N HIS A 168 10.23 -3.25 -4.80
CA HIS A 168 11.67 -3.24 -5.03
C HIS A 168 12.44 -3.12 -3.73
N TYR A 169 11.93 -2.37 -2.74
CA TYR A 169 12.52 -2.39 -1.40
C TYR A 169 12.52 -3.79 -0.79
N TRP A 170 11.40 -4.52 -0.88
CA TRP A 170 11.31 -5.87 -0.34
C TRP A 170 12.11 -6.92 -1.14
N LEU A 171 12.23 -6.78 -2.47
CA LEU A 171 13.18 -7.56 -3.27
C LEU A 171 14.63 -7.30 -2.85
N GLY A 172 14.97 -6.06 -2.53
CA GLY A 172 16.27 -5.70 -1.96
C GLY A 172 16.52 -6.37 -0.61
N LYS A 173 15.52 -6.35 0.29
CA LYS A 173 15.57 -7.05 1.59
C LYS A 173 15.73 -8.56 1.43
N TRP A 174 15.02 -9.16 0.48
CA TRP A 174 15.13 -10.57 0.13
C TRP A 174 16.54 -10.93 -0.37
N ALA A 175 17.14 -10.10 -1.23
CA ALA A 175 18.50 -10.32 -1.74
C ALA A 175 19.56 -10.15 -0.64
N ASP A 176 19.43 -9.12 0.19
CA ASP A 176 20.30 -8.84 1.34
C ASP A 176 20.29 -9.99 2.36
N ARG A 177 19.11 -10.54 2.69
CA ARG A 177 18.99 -11.70 3.60
C ARG A 177 19.61 -12.99 3.04
N GLN A 178 19.82 -13.06 1.72
CA GLN A 178 20.57 -14.15 1.08
C GLN A 178 22.07 -13.84 0.89
N GLY A 179 22.55 -12.69 1.36
CA GLY A 179 23.94 -12.27 1.19
C GLY A 179 24.29 -11.77 -0.22
N LYS A 180 23.29 -11.53 -1.08
CA LYS A 180 23.47 -11.03 -2.46
C LYS A 180 23.51 -9.50 -2.44
N LYS A 181 24.61 -8.94 -1.91
CA LYS A 181 24.77 -7.50 -1.64
C LYS A 181 24.57 -6.62 -2.88
N GLU A 182 25.14 -7.00 -4.02
CA GLU A 182 25.06 -6.21 -5.26
C GLU A 182 23.61 -6.11 -5.76
N LYS A 183 22.91 -7.25 -5.80
CA LYS A 183 21.49 -7.31 -6.18
C LYS A 183 20.61 -6.52 -5.20
N ALA A 184 20.92 -6.58 -3.91
CA ALA A 184 20.20 -5.80 -2.90
C ALA A 184 20.33 -4.30 -3.17
N LEU A 185 21.55 -3.82 -3.45
CA LEU A 185 21.80 -2.41 -3.79
C LEU A 185 21.07 -1.97 -5.06
N GLU A 186 21.05 -2.80 -6.10
CA GLU A 186 20.29 -2.53 -7.34
C GLU A 186 18.80 -2.30 -7.03
N HIS A 187 18.17 -3.21 -6.30
CA HIS A 187 16.76 -3.11 -5.95
C HIS A 187 16.45 -1.94 -5.02
N PHE A 188 17.30 -1.66 -4.03
CA PHE A 188 17.11 -0.49 -3.15
C PHE A 188 17.25 0.84 -3.90
N ARG A 189 18.18 0.95 -4.86
CA ARG A 189 18.33 2.14 -5.70
C ARG A 189 17.13 2.31 -6.63
N LEU A 190 16.61 1.22 -7.19
CA LEU A 190 15.39 1.26 -8.00
C LEU A 190 14.19 1.70 -7.16
N ALA A 191 14.03 1.18 -5.93
CA ALA A 191 12.98 1.63 -5.02
C ALA A 191 13.06 3.15 -4.76
N LEU A 192 14.25 3.69 -4.51
CA LEU A 192 14.47 5.13 -4.33
C LEU A 192 14.25 5.97 -5.59
N SER A 193 14.48 5.39 -6.77
CA SER A 193 14.20 6.09 -8.03
C SER A 193 12.70 6.23 -8.31
N LEU A 194 11.89 5.31 -7.80
CA LEU A 194 10.44 5.33 -7.90
C LEU A 194 9.81 6.18 -6.78
N ASP A 195 10.33 6.07 -5.56
CA ASP A 195 9.91 6.87 -4.41
C ASP A 195 11.13 7.29 -3.57
N THR A 196 11.47 8.57 -3.70
CA THR A 196 12.62 9.16 -3.01
C THR A 196 12.40 9.34 -1.50
N SER A 197 11.16 9.19 -1.01
CA SER A 197 10.82 9.34 0.40
C SER A 197 11.09 8.09 1.25
N LEU A 198 11.37 6.94 0.62
CA LEU A 198 11.68 5.67 1.27
C LEU A 198 13.01 5.72 2.05
N THR A 199 12.92 6.20 3.28
CA THR A 199 14.08 6.41 4.16
C THR A 199 14.75 5.08 4.50
N GLU A 200 13.99 4.00 4.61
CA GLU A 200 14.46 2.64 4.88
C GLU A 200 15.35 2.13 3.75
N ALA A 201 14.99 2.39 2.49
CA ALA A 201 15.81 2.01 1.34
C ALA A 201 17.14 2.77 1.33
N LYS A 202 17.11 4.08 1.65
CA LYS A 202 18.32 4.91 1.80
C LYS A 202 19.23 4.41 2.91
N GLN A 203 18.68 4.08 4.07
CA GLN A 203 19.43 3.50 5.19
C GLN A 203 20.02 2.13 4.83
N ALA A 204 19.28 1.29 4.10
CA ALA A 204 19.74 -0.02 3.66
C ALA A 204 20.96 0.09 2.72
N ILE A 205 20.93 1.02 1.77
CA ILE A 205 22.08 1.30 0.88
C ILE A 205 23.29 1.73 1.70
N GLN A 206 23.13 2.73 2.58
CA GLN A 206 24.23 3.22 3.41
C GLN A 206 24.85 2.13 4.31
N ARG A 207 24.02 1.21 4.82
CA ARG A 207 24.51 0.06 5.60
C ARG A 207 25.31 -0.90 4.72
N LEU A 208 24.86 -1.15 3.50
CA LEU A 208 25.48 -2.11 2.59
C LEU A 208 26.74 -1.56 1.94
N GLU A 209 26.88 -0.26 1.73
CA GLU A 209 28.08 0.33 1.11
C GLU A 209 29.26 0.51 2.07
N LYS A 210 29.01 0.42 3.38
CA LYS A 210 30.05 0.35 4.41
C LYS A 210 30.73 -1.02 4.43
#